data_AF-A0A179VDD2-F1
#
_entry.id   AF-A0A179VDD2-F1
#
_cell.length_a   1.000
_cell.length_b   1.000
_cell.length_c   1.000
_cell.angle_alpha   90.00
_cell.angle_beta   90.00
_cell.angle_gamma   90.00
#
_symmetry.space_group_name_H-M   'P 1'
#
loop_
_entity.id
_entity.type
_entity.pdbx_description
1 polymer ?
#
loop_
_entity_poly.entity_id
_entity_poly.type
_entity_poly.pdbx_seq_one_letter_code
_entity_poly.pdbx_strand_id
1 'polypeptide(L)' 'MSEIPQERDPRWPKPKMSTTAIIVMIIMTITTAVMVTEFFLLAAYIVYKTGATTGIADIGRAVAQIIAAITNNPPPP' A
#
# COMPACT_ATOMS: atom_id res chain seq x y z
N MET A 1 -9.18 -38.13 27.48
CA MET A 1 -10.01 -36.94 27.16
C MET A 1 -9.78 -36.68 25.68
N SER A 2 -10.70 -37.13 24.83
CA SER A 2 -10.51 -37.14 23.38
C SER A 2 -10.97 -35.80 22.82
N GLU A 3 -10.06 -35.02 22.26
CA GLU A 3 -10.40 -33.79 21.54
C GLU A 3 -11.29 -34.17 20.35
N ILE A 4 -12.55 -33.72 20.38
CA ILE A 4 -13.46 -33.83 19.24
C ILE A 4 -12.94 -32.83 18.21
N PRO A 5 -12.55 -33.27 16.99
CA PRO A 5 -12.19 -32.35 15.92
C PRO A 5 -13.40 -31.45 15.63
N GLN A 6 -13.22 -30.13 15.76
CA GLN A 6 -14.22 -29.14 15.39
C GLN A 6 -14.39 -29.17 13.86
N GLU A 7 -15.19 -30.13 13.38
CA GLU A 7 -15.66 -30.19 12.01
C GLU A 7 -16.45 -28.91 11.75
N ARG A 8 -15.86 -27.97 10.99
CA ARG A 8 -16.53 -26.71 10.63
C ARG A 8 -17.81 -27.05 9.89
N ASP A 9 -18.95 -26.79 10.53
CA ASP A 9 -20.26 -27.00 9.93
C ASP A 9 -20.36 -26.16 8.63
N PRO A 10 -20.65 -26.77 7.47
CA PRO A 10 -20.73 -26.06 6.18
C PRO A 10 -21.90 -25.07 6.10
N ARG A 11 -22.81 -25.03 7.10
CA ARG A 11 -23.94 -24.11 7.18
C ARG A 11 -23.58 -22.74 7.75
N TRP A 12 -22.36 -22.54 8.26
CA TRP A 12 -21.97 -21.23 8.79
C TRP A 12 -21.89 -20.20 7.66
N PRO A 13 -22.58 -19.05 7.78
CA PRO A 13 -22.53 -18.00 6.78
C PRO A 13 -21.09 -17.47 6.68
N LYS A 14 -20.48 -17.62 5.50
CA LYS A 14 -19.18 -17.03 5.20
C LYS A 14 -19.28 -15.51 5.40
N PRO A 15 -18.30 -14.86 6.05
CA PRO A 15 -18.28 -13.41 6.16
C PRO A 15 -18.33 -12.80 4.75
N LYS A 16 -19.45 -12.16 4.41
CA LYS A 16 -19.59 -11.42 3.16
C LYS A 16 -18.98 -10.06 3.38
N MET A 17 -17.92 -9.76 2.64
CA MET A 17 -17.30 -8.45 2.67
C MET A 17 -18.33 -7.40 2.23
N SER A 18 -18.49 -6.35 3.02
CA SER A 18 -19.44 -5.27 2.70
C SER A 18 -19.05 -4.62 1.37
N THR A 19 -20.04 -4.27 0.55
CA THR A 19 -19.84 -3.51 -0.70
C THR A 19 -19.00 -2.25 -0.46
N THR A 20 -19.20 -1.58 0.68
CA THR A 20 -18.38 -0.42 1.07
C THR A 20 -16.91 -0.77 1.22
N ALA A 21 -16.58 -1.90 1.86
CA ALA A 21 -15.20 -2.35 2.04
C ALA A 21 -14.55 -2.69 0.69
N ILE A 22 -15.30 -3.30 -0.22
CA ILE A 22 -14.83 -3.59 -1.58
C ILE A 22 -14.49 -2.28 -2.32
N ILE A 23 -15.39 -1.30 -2.28
CA ILE A 23 -15.17 0.00 -2.94
C ILE A 23 -13.95 0.71 -2.36
N VAL A 24 -13.81 0.76 -1.04
CA VAL A 24 -12.66 1.38 -0.37
C VAL A 24 -11.34 0.73 -0.78
N MET A 25 -11.28 -0.60 -0.85
CA MET A 25 -10.09 -1.30 -1.31
C MET A 25 -9.75 -1.01 -2.77
N ILE A 26 -10.75 -0.93 -3.65
CA ILE A 26 -10.53 -0.59 -5.06
C ILE A 26 -9.94 0.82 -5.17
N ILE A 27 -10.54 1.80 -4.49
CA ILE A 27 -10.05 3.19 -4.49
C ILE A 27 -8.61 3.23 -3.98
N MET A 28 -8.33 2.60 -2.83
CA MET A 28 -6.99 2.58 -2.23
C MET A 28 -5.96 1.95 -3.19
N THR A 29 -6.33 0.86 -3.86
CA THR A 29 -5.46 0.18 -4.82
C THR A 29 -5.17 1.07 -6.03
N ILE A 30 -6.18 1.71 -6.60
CA ILE A 30 -6.02 2.61 -7.75
C ILE A 30 -5.17 3.82 -7.37
N THR A 31 -5.46 4.48 -6.24
CA THR A 31 -4.70 5.63 -5.77
C THR A 31 -3.24 5.27 -5.55
N THR A 32 -2.96 4.12 -4.92
CA THR A 32 -1.58 3.65 -4.70
C THR A 32 -0.87 3.39 -6.02
N ALA A 33 -1.53 2.71 -6.97
CA ALA A 33 -0.95 2.43 -8.28
C ALA A 33 -0.60 3.72 -9.04
N VAL A 34 -1.51 4.70 -9.08
CA VAL A 34 -1.29 5.99 -9.73
C VAL A 34 -0.12 6.73 -9.09
N MET A 35 -0.07 6.83 -7.76
CA MET A 35 1.02 7.53 -7.06
C MET A 35 2.38 6.88 -7.33
N VAL A 36 2.45 5.55 -7.33
CA VAL A 36 3.69 4.83 -7.63
C VAL A 36 4.11 5.07 -9.08
N THR A 37 3.17 5.01 -10.03
CA THR A 37 3.46 5.27 -11.45
C THR A 37 3.96 6.69 -11.67
N GLU A 38 3.32 7.71 -11.07
CA GLU A 38 3.74 9.11 -11.18
C GLU A 38 5.14 9.34 -10.62
N PHE A 39 5.49 8.70 -9.50
CA PHE A 39 6.84 8.77 -8.94
C PHE A 39 7.88 8.22 -9.91
N PHE A 40 7.62 7.05 -10.51
CA PHE A 40 8.54 6.47 -11.50
C PHE A 40 8.64 7.31 -12.78
N LEU A 41 7.53 7.90 -13.24
CA LEU A 41 7.55 8.82 -14.38
C LEU A 41 8.38 10.07 -14.10
N LEU A 42 8.27 10.64 -12.90
CA LEU A 42 9.08 11.76 -12.47
C LEU A 42 10.57 11.38 -12.40
N ALA A 43 10.89 10.24 -11.79
CA ALA A 43 12.25 9.73 -11.74
C ALA A 43 12.83 9.54 -13.16
N ALA A 44 12.06 8.91 -14.06
CA ALA A 44 12.46 8.72 -15.46
C ALA A 44 12.67 10.06 -16.18
N TYR A 45 11.81 11.05 -15.96
CA TYR A 45 11.93 12.38 -16.53
C TYR A 45 13.21 13.10 -16.05
N ILE A 46 13.51 13.03 -14.75
CA ILE A 46 14.73 13.61 -14.18
C ILE A 46 15.96 12.96 -14.81
N VAL A 47 15.99 11.62 -14.89
CA VAL A 47 17.10 10.89 -15.53
C VAL A 47 17.24 11.26 -17.00
N TYR A 48 16.12 11.33 -17.74
CA TYR A 48 16.13 11.72 -19.15
C TYR A 48 16.70 13.13 -19.36
N LYS A 49 16.39 14.07 -18.46
CA LYS A 49 16.83 15.48 -18.59
C LYS A 49 18.24 15.73 -18.07
N THR A 50 18.68 15.00 -17.05
CA THR A 50 19.93 15.27 -16.33
C THR A 50 21.02 14.23 -16.56
N GLY A 51 20.65 13.05 -17.05
CA GLY A 51 21.56 11.89 -17.14
C GLY A 51 21.94 11.29 -15.79
N ALA A 52 21.39 11.79 -14.67
CA ALA A 52 21.77 11.37 -13.32
C ALA A 52 20.56 10.84 -12.54
N THR A 53 20.81 9.87 -11.66
CA THR A 53 19.84 9.33 -10.71
C THR A 53 20.00 9.92 -9.30
N THR A 54 20.97 10.82 -9.13
CA THR A 54 21.30 11.43 -7.84
C THR A 54 20.11 12.21 -7.27
N GLY A 55 19.79 11.96 -5.99
CA GLY A 55 18.70 12.64 -5.28
C GLY A 55 17.32 11.99 -5.40
N ILE A 56 17.09 11.05 -6.33
CA ILE A 56 15.78 10.39 -6.48
C ILE A 56 15.39 9.60 -5.22
N ALA A 57 16.36 8.88 -4.64
CA ALA A 57 16.16 8.16 -3.39
C ALA A 57 15.87 9.10 -2.20
N ASP A 58 16.48 10.29 -2.20
CA ASP A 58 16.28 11.28 -1.15
C ASP A 58 14.87 11.90 -1.23
N ILE A 59 14.33 12.10 -2.44
CA ILE A 59 12.93 12.49 -2.64
C ILE A 59 11.99 11.41 -2.07
N GLY A 60 12.23 10.14 -2.39
CA GLY A 60 11.43 9.02 -1.86
C GLY A 60 11.46 8.94 -0.33
N ARG A 61 12.65 9.14 0.28
CA ARG A 61 12.81 9.20 1.74
C ARG A 61 12.08 10.38 2.38
N ALA A 62 12.15 11.56 1.78
CA ALA A 62 11.44 12.75 2.28
C ALA A 62 9.92 12.52 2.28
N VAL A 63 9.38 11.92 1.21
CA VAL A 63 7.95 11.56 1.14
C VAL A 63 7.59 10.55 2.23
N ALA A 64 8.40 9.51 2.45
CA ALA A 64 8.15 8.53 3.50
C ALA A 64 8.13 9.17 4.91
N GLN A 65 9.01 10.14 5.18
CA GLN A 65 9.02 10.90 6.43
C GLN A 65 7.75 11.74 6.62
N ILE A 66 7.25 12.38 5.56
CA ILE A 66 5.99 13.13 5.60
C ILE A 66 4.82 12.20 5.90
N ILE A 67 4.74 11.06 5.21
CA ILE A 67 3.68 10.06 5.44
C ILE A 67 3.76 9.55 6.87
N ALA A 68 4.94 9.21 7.37
CA ALA A 68 5.13 8.77 8.75
C ALA A 68 4.66 9.81 9.77
N ALA A 69 4.97 11.09 9.54
CA ALA A 69 4.53 12.19 10.39
C ALA A 69 3.00 12.36 10.40
N ILE A 70 2.34 12.22 9.25
CA ILE A 70 0.88 12.36 9.14
C ILE A 70 0.14 11.13 9.69
N THR A 71 0.74 9.94 9.58
CA THR A 71 0.11 8.67 10.00
C THR A 71 0.43 8.26 11.44
N ASN A 72 1.24 9.03 12.17
CA ASN A 72 1.79 8.67 13.49
C ASN A 72 2.50 7.29 13.50
N ASN A 73 2.96 6.82 12.34
CA ASN A 73 3.73 5.59 12.20
C ASN A 73 5.16 5.95 11.84
N PRO A 74 6.08 6.05 12.82
CA PRO A 74 7.47 6.40 12.53
C PRO A 74 8.07 5.38 11.54
N PRO A 75 8.93 5.82 10.60
CA PRO A 75 9.57 4.89 9.68
C PRO A 75 10.42 3.87 10.47
N PRO A 76 10.55 2.62 10.01
CA PRO A 76 11.51 1.68 10.57
C PRO A 76 12.94 2.29 10.55
N PRO A 77 13.77 2.00 11.57
CA PRO A 77 15.14 2.51 11.68
C PRO A 77 16.05 2.05 10.54
#